data_AF-A0A2X2IRI9-F1
#
_entry.id   AF-A0A2X2IRI9-F1
#
_cell.length_a   1.000
_cell.length_b   1.000
_cell.length_c   1.000
_cell.angle_alpha   90.00
_cell.angle_beta   90.00
_cell.angle_gamma   90.00
#
_symmetry.space_group_name_H-M   'P 1'
#
loop_
_entity.id
_entity.type
_entity.pdbx_description
1 polymer ?
#
loop_
_entity_poly.entity_id
_entity_poly.type
_entity_poly.pdbx_seq_one_letter_code
_entity_poly.pdbx_strand_id
1 'polypeptide(L)'
;MKISNILHTSFIGLSLIATSCSKSTFSDINTDPNRPASVTTPTILVTAEKQLVNALRSEEVSLRGAQLFAQYFSQNIYTDQSRYQIPTSYSDNYWTATYKSLNNLNEIIKLNTNETTKAIAAAGTAGTNTNQIAIARILKAYAFQSLTDVFGDIPYESYGNKDADFEALQQDPDNLTPKYASQEKIYKDILNELQQAADTLAKHPTATTFGTADIIYKGSNSSWAKFANSLRLRVANRIKGKDAALATTHIADAIKKGVFTSNNDNAVFKYSKTSPNEAPLFRATVTANRKDFCNF
;
A
#
# COMPACT_ATOMS: atom_id res chain seq x y z
N MET A 1 -58.06 9.21 -55.20
CA MET A 1 -56.75 8.49 -55.11
C MET A 1 -55.69 9.56 -54.85
N LYS A 2 -54.87 9.61 -53.80
CA LYS A 2 -54.45 8.66 -52.77
C LYS A 2 -54.00 9.50 -51.55
N ILE A 3 -54.80 9.57 -50.48
CA ILE A 3 -54.33 10.16 -49.19
C ILE A 3 -54.40 9.12 -48.07
N SER A 4 -55.29 8.11 -48.16
CA SER A 4 -55.38 7.02 -47.17
C SER A 4 -54.17 6.07 -47.16
N ASN A 5 -53.42 5.99 -48.26
CA ASN A 5 -52.26 5.08 -48.37
C ASN A 5 -50.96 5.67 -47.80
N ILE A 6 -50.93 6.96 -47.44
CA ILE A 6 -49.74 7.61 -46.86
C ILE A 6 -49.72 7.44 -45.33
N LEU A 7 -50.90 7.34 -44.71
CA LEU A 7 -51.02 7.12 -43.26
C LEU A 7 -50.62 5.69 -42.85
N HIS A 8 -50.91 4.68 -43.68
CA HIS A 8 -50.58 3.29 -43.38
C HIS A 8 -49.09 2.96 -43.60
N THR A 9 -48.41 3.64 -44.53
CA THR A 9 -46.95 3.49 -44.72
C THR A 9 -46.15 4.23 -43.66
N SER A 10 -46.68 5.31 -43.08
CA SER A 10 -46.03 6.03 -41.98
C SER A 10 -46.09 5.25 -40.65
N PHE A 11 -47.14 4.46 -40.41
CA PHE A 11 -47.28 3.68 -39.17
C PHE A 11 -46.38 2.43 -39.14
N ILE A 12 -46.08 1.83 -40.30
CA ILE A 12 -45.16 0.68 -40.40
C ILE A 12 -43.70 1.12 -40.26
N GLY A 13 -43.34 2.32 -40.71
CA GLY A 13 -41.99 2.87 -40.56
C GLY A 13 -41.61 3.24 -39.13
N LEU A 14 -42.59 3.59 -38.29
CA LEU A 14 -42.33 4.00 -36.90
C LEU A 14 -42.17 2.83 -35.92
N SER A 15 -42.70 1.64 -36.25
CA SER A 15 -42.54 0.44 -35.42
C SER A 15 -41.17 -0.25 -35.56
N LEU A 16 -40.38 0.10 -36.59
CA LEU A 16 -39.04 -0.45 -36.82
C LEU A 16 -37.92 0.30 -36.07
N ILE A 17 -38.23 1.45 -35.45
CA ILE A 17 -37.24 2.28 -34.74
C ILE A 17 -37.19 1.93 -33.23
N ALA A 18 -38.22 1.25 -32.71
CA ALA A 18 -38.31 0.92 -31.28
C ALA A 18 -37.43 -0.27 -30.85
N THR A 19 -36.79 -1.00 -31.77
CA THR A 19 -35.95 -2.16 -31.46
C THR A 19 -34.44 -1.89 -31.50
N SER A 20 -34.00 -0.69 -31.89
CA SER A 20 -32.56 -0.38 -32.03
C SER A 20 -31.91 0.20 -30.77
N CYS A 21 -32.66 0.47 -29.70
CA CYS A 21 -32.12 0.99 -28.44
C CYS A 21 -31.95 -0.15 -27.42
N SER A 22 -31.20 -1.19 -27.76
CA SER A 22 -30.76 -2.15 -26.75
C SER A 22 -29.70 -1.48 -25.87
N LYS A 23 -30.08 -1.08 -24.66
CA LYS A 23 -29.16 -0.56 -23.62
C LYS A 23 -27.94 -1.48 -23.38
N SER A 24 -28.05 -2.77 -23.70
CA SER A 24 -26.96 -3.75 -23.63
C SER A 24 -25.78 -3.41 -24.56
N THR A 25 -26.03 -2.83 -25.74
CA THR A 25 -24.95 -2.51 -26.69
C THR A 25 -24.10 -1.33 -26.19
N PHE A 26 -24.65 -0.47 -25.34
CA PHE A 26 -23.93 0.68 -24.78
C PHE A 26 -23.04 0.30 -23.57
N SER A 27 -23.40 -0.74 -22.81
CA SER A 27 -22.51 -1.27 -21.76
C SER A 27 -21.27 -1.91 -22.36
N ASP A 28 -21.44 -2.63 -23.48
CA ASP A 28 -20.37 -3.39 -24.12
C ASP A 28 -19.35 -2.49 -24.84
N ILE A 29 -19.80 -1.34 -25.37
CA ILE A 29 -18.93 -0.33 -26.02
C ILE A 29 -18.03 0.40 -25.00
N ASN A 30 -18.45 0.48 -23.73
CA ASN A 30 -17.72 1.22 -22.69
C ASN A 30 -17.04 0.32 -21.65
N THR A 31 -17.11 -1.00 -21.83
CA THR A 31 -16.23 -1.96 -21.15
C THR A 31 -14.91 -2.04 -21.92
N ASP A 32 -13.88 -1.38 -21.40
CA ASP A 32 -12.50 -1.53 -21.89
C ASP A 32 -12.05 -3.00 -21.72
N PRO A 33 -11.89 -3.77 -22.81
CA PRO A 33 -11.51 -5.18 -22.73
C PRO A 33 -10.09 -5.39 -22.17
N ASN A 34 -9.28 -4.33 -22.06
CA ASN A 34 -7.94 -4.38 -21.47
C ASN A 34 -7.95 -4.06 -19.97
N ARG A 35 -9.08 -3.60 -19.40
CA ARG A 35 -9.22 -3.27 -18.00
C ARG A 35 -9.96 -4.41 -17.27
N PRO A 36 -9.33 -5.09 -16.30
CA PRO A 36 -9.98 -6.19 -15.60
C PRO A 36 -11.28 -5.71 -14.93
N ALA A 37 -12.39 -6.42 -15.20
CA ALA A 37 -13.72 -6.08 -14.71
C ALA A 37 -13.83 -6.05 -13.17
N SER A 38 -12.97 -6.80 -12.48
CA SER A 38 -12.68 -6.63 -11.05
C SER A 38 -11.27 -7.18 -10.75
N VAL A 39 -10.50 -6.48 -9.93
CA VAL A 39 -9.21 -6.98 -9.45
C VAL A 39 -9.41 -7.51 -8.04
N THR A 40 -9.02 -8.77 -7.81
CA THR A 40 -9.18 -9.40 -6.50
C THR A 40 -8.19 -8.82 -5.48
N THR A 41 -8.62 -8.68 -4.23
CA THR A 41 -7.77 -8.12 -3.16
C THR A 41 -6.45 -8.87 -2.93
N PRO A 42 -6.33 -10.20 -3.11
CA PRO A 42 -5.03 -10.87 -3.05
C PRO A 42 -4.06 -10.41 -4.15
N THR A 43 -4.54 -10.16 -5.36
CA THR A 43 -3.70 -9.64 -6.47
C THR A 43 -3.21 -8.23 -6.19
N ILE A 44 -4.08 -7.40 -5.60
CA ILE A 44 -3.73 -6.04 -5.17
C ILE A 44 -2.68 -6.10 -4.06
N LEU A 45 -2.82 -7.01 -3.09
CA LEU A 45 -1.84 -7.16 -1.99
C LEU A 45 -0.44 -7.51 -2.51
N VAL A 46 -0.29 -8.53 -3.36
CA VAL A 46 1.02 -8.93 -3.92
C VAL A 46 1.70 -7.72 -4.57
N THR A 47 0.92 -6.95 -5.32
CA THR A 47 1.38 -5.75 -6.02
C THR A 47 1.80 -4.67 -5.03
N ALA A 48 0.99 -4.42 -4.00
CA ALA A 48 1.26 -3.44 -2.97
C ALA A 48 2.51 -3.77 -2.15
N GLU A 49 2.66 -5.01 -1.68
CA GLU A 49 3.83 -5.49 -0.94
C GLU A 49 5.11 -5.29 -1.77
N LYS A 50 5.09 -5.73 -3.03
CA LYS A 50 6.24 -5.59 -3.93
C LYS A 50 6.58 -4.11 -4.17
N GLN A 51 5.59 -3.28 -4.48
CA GLN A 51 5.80 -1.85 -4.73
C GLN A 51 6.37 -1.16 -3.49
N LEU A 52 5.82 -1.44 -2.31
CA LEU A 52 6.28 -0.88 -1.05
C LEU A 52 7.74 -1.27 -0.78
N VAL A 53 8.06 -2.57 -0.80
CA VAL A 53 9.44 -2.99 -0.51
C VAL A 53 10.40 -2.49 -1.59
N ASN A 54 10.00 -2.43 -2.86
CA ASN A 54 10.81 -1.81 -3.91
C ASN A 54 11.09 -0.34 -3.67
N ALA A 55 10.10 0.44 -3.23
CA ALA A 55 10.28 1.86 -2.94
C ALA A 55 11.27 2.05 -1.77
N LEU A 56 11.08 1.32 -0.67
CA LEU A 56 11.87 1.44 0.55
C LEU A 56 13.28 0.81 0.44
N ARG A 57 13.48 -0.11 -0.50
CA ARG A 57 14.75 -0.80 -0.73
C ARG A 57 15.35 -0.47 -2.10
N SER A 58 14.87 0.58 -2.77
CA SER A 58 15.38 0.99 -4.07
C SER A 58 16.87 1.33 -4.00
N GLU A 59 17.54 1.29 -5.15
CA GLU A 59 18.93 1.76 -5.24
C GLU A 59 19.04 3.24 -4.79
N GLU A 60 18.09 4.07 -5.20
CA GLU A 60 18.06 5.51 -4.96
C GLU A 60 17.97 5.85 -3.46
N VAL A 61 17.06 5.21 -2.74
CA VAL A 61 16.77 5.54 -1.32
C VAL A 61 17.65 4.74 -0.37
N SER A 62 17.91 3.48 -0.68
CA SER A 62 18.71 2.61 0.19
C SER A 62 20.19 2.77 -0.11
N LEU A 63 20.66 2.32 -1.27
CA LEU A 63 22.10 2.21 -1.57
C LEU A 63 22.76 3.57 -1.75
N ARG A 64 22.13 4.47 -2.52
CA ARG A 64 22.60 5.84 -2.80
C ARG A 64 22.10 6.89 -1.80
N GLY A 65 21.21 6.51 -0.89
CA GLY A 65 20.66 7.39 0.13
C GLY A 65 21.13 6.97 1.52
N ALA A 66 20.26 6.25 2.23
CA ALA A 66 20.42 5.92 3.64
C ALA A 66 21.77 5.24 3.98
N GLN A 67 22.28 4.35 3.11
CA GLN A 67 23.54 3.66 3.39
C GLN A 67 24.77 4.59 3.26
N LEU A 68 24.75 5.54 2.33
CA LEU A 68 25.81 6.56 2.23
C LEU A 68 25.71 7.57 3.37
N PHE A 69 24.48 7.98 3.75
CA PHE A 69 24.26 8.91 4.86
C PHE A 69 24.68 8.32 6.20
N ALA A 70 24.43 7.02 6.40
CA ALA A 70 24.90 6.28 7.57
C ALA A 70 26.37 5.85 7.47
N GLN A 71 27.05 6.16 6.36
CA GLN A 71 28.45 5.81 6.09
C GLN A 71 28.75 4.31 6.14
N TYR A 72 27.75 3.46 5.84
CA TYR A 72 27.95 2.02 5.66
C TYR A 72 28.60 1.70 4.30
N PHE A 73 28.44 2.59 3.32
CA PHE A 73 29.20 2.57 2.07
C PHE A 73 29.75 3.95 1.77
N SER A 74 30.72 4.02 0.87
CA SER A 74 31.16 5.24 0.21
C SER A 74 31.21 5.02 -1.31
N GLN A 75 31.22 6.11 -2.07
CA GLN A 75 31.38 6.05 -3.52
C GLN A 75 32.79 6.48 -3.93
N ASN A 76 33.36 5.79 -4.93
CA ASN A 76 34.72 6.02 -5.41
C ASN A 76 34.80 6.50 -6.87
N ILE A 77 33.69 6.46 -7.63
CA ILE A 77 33.64 6.87 -9.05
C ILE A 77 32.74 8.10 -9.20
N TYR A 78 31.46 7.96 -8.83
CA TYR A 78 30.46 9.04 -8.88
C TYR A 78 30.09 9.44 -7.46
N THR A 79 30.68 10.52 -6.95
CA THR A 79 30.67 10.83 -5.51
C THR A 79 29.57 11.78 -5.05
N ASP A 80 28.69 12.21 -5.95
CA ASP A 80 27.72 13.27 -5.68
C ASP A 80 26.83 12.95 -4.47
N GLN A 81 26.30 11.72 -4.39
CA GLN A 81 25.44 11.33 -3.28
C GLN A 81 26.22 11.16 -1.97
N SER A 82 27.47 10.72 -2.02
CA SER A 82 28.39 10.70 -0.86
C SER A 82 28.71 12.11 -0.35
N ARG A 83 28.53 13.13 -1.19
CA ARG A 83 28.66 14.56 -0.86
C ARG A 83 27.29 15.21 -0.58
N TYR A 84 26.26 14.41 -0.34
CA TYR A 84 24.89 14.84 -0.05
C TYR A 84 24.19 15.60 -1.20
N GLN A 85 24.67 15.45 -2.44
CA GLN A 85 24.02 15.99 -3.63
C GLN A 85 23.04 14.96 -4.18
N ILE A 86 21.83 14.95 -3.61
CA ILE A 86 20.75 14.03 -4.00
C ILE A 86 19.91 14.64 -5.13
N PRO A 87 19.73 13.94 -6.26
CA PRO A 87 18.81 14.38 -7.32
C PRO A 87 17.37 14.43 -6.80
N THR A 88 16.62 15.49 -7.14
CA THR A 88 15.20 15.63 -6.78
C THR A 88 14.38 14.43 -7.25
N SER A 89 14.72 13.86 -8.41
CA SER A 89 14.04 12.67 -8.95
C SER A 89 14.06 11.47 -8.01
N TYR A 90 15.06 11.32 -7.15
CA TYR A 90 15.10 10.21 -6.19
C TYR A 90 14.02 10.36 -5.13
N SER A 91 13.82 11.59 -4.64
CA SER A 91 12.74 11.94 -3.72
C SER A 91 11.37 11.79 -4.39
N ASP A 92 11.23 12.27 -5.62
CA ASP A 92 9.97 12.17 -6.39
C ASP A 92 9.59 10.72 -6.67
N ASN A 93 10.57 9.88 -7.04
CA ASN A 93 10.37 8.45 -7.27
C ASN A 93 9.96 7.74 -5.98
N TYR A 94 10.63 8.01 -4.86
CA TYR A 94 10.30 7.43 -3.56
C TYR A 94 8.90 7.83 -3.09
N TRP A 95 8.57 9.12 -3.19
CA TRP A 95 7.26 9.67 -2.88
C TRP A 95 6.17 8.99 -3.71
N THR A 96 6.31 9.04 -5.04
CA THR A 96 5.32 8.53 -5.98
C THR A 96 5.14 7.02 -5.83
N ALA A 97 6.22 6.25 -5.73
CA ALA A 97 6.15 4.81 -5.57
C ALA A 97 5.49 4.40 -4.24
N THR A 98 5.79 5.11 -3.16
CA THR A 98 5.20 4.80 -1.84
C THR A 98 3.72 5.17 -1.80
N TYR A 99 3.32 6.34 -2.32
CA TYR A 99 1.89 6.69 -2.43
C TYR A 99 1.12 5.78 -3.39
N LYS A 100 1.76 5.24 -4.43
CA LYS A 100 1.14 4.20 -5.29
C LYS A 100 0.85 2.92 -4.50
N SER A 101 1.78 2.48 -3.66
CA SER A 101 1.54 1.33 -2.78
C SER A 101 0.43 1.61 -1.76
N LEU A 102 0.41 2.82 -1.17
CA LEU A 102 -0.65 3.26 -0.26
C LEU A 102 -2.03 3.27 -0.92
N ASN A 103 -2.14 3.73 -2.17
CA ASN A 103 -3.40 3.69 -2.93
C ASN A 103 -3.89 2.25 -3.14
N ASN A 104 -2.99 1.31 -3.47
CA ASN A 104 -3.37 -0.11 -3.60
C ASN A 104 -3.84 -0.70 -2.26
N LEU A 105 -3.17 -0.39 -1.16
CA LEU A 105 -3.60 -0.83 0.17
C LEU A 105 -4.94 -0.19 0.57
N ASN A 106 -5.17 1.07 0.19
CA ASN A 106 -6.45 1.74 0.43
C ASN A 106 -7.58 1.15 -0.40
N GLU A 107 -7.29 0.71 -1.63
CA GLU A 107 -8.26 0.02 -2.48
C GLU A 107 -8.72 -1.30 -1.85
N ILE A 108 -7.80 -2.07 -1.24
CA ILE A 108 -8.19 -3.26 -0.47
C ILE A 108 -9.19 -2.89 0.61
N ILE A 109 -8.97 -1.80 1.35
CA ILE A 109 -9.89 -1.33 2.38
C ILE A 109 -11.25 -0.99 1.76
N LYS A 110 -11.27 -0.16 0.70
CA LYS A 110 -12.50 0.26 0.01
C LYS A 110 -13.33 -0.93 -0.47
N LEU A 111 -12.71 -1.92 -1.10
CA LEU A 111 -13.37 -3.14 -1.57
C LEU A 111 -13.91 -4.01 -0.41
N ASN A 112 -13.25 -3.99 0.74
CA ASN A 112 -13.67 -4.75 1.90
C ASN A 112 -14.75 -4.05 2.74
N THR A 113 -14.90 -2.73 2.62
CA THR A 113 -15.92 -1.94 3.34
C THR A 113 -17.17 -1.63 2.51
N ASN A 114 -17.08 -1.70 1.18
CA ASN A 114 -18.20 -1.37 0.31
C ASN A 114 -19.20 -2.55 0.22
N GLU A 115 -20.48 -2.26 0.45
CA GLU A 115 -21.57 -3.24 0.49
C GLU A 115 -21.67 -4.12 -0.76
N THR A 116 -21.37 -3.59 -1.95
CA THR A 116 -21.48 -4.32 -3.21
C THR A 116 -20.28 -5.21 -3.50
N THR A 117 -19.12 -4.90 -2.93
CA THR A 117 -17.85 -5.59 -3.25
C THR A 117 -17.33 -6.45 -2.11
N LYS A 118 -17.74 -6.21 -0.86
CA LYS A 118 -17.22 -6.93 0.32
C LYS A 118 -17.37 -8.45 0.23
N ALA A 119 -18.49 -8.94 -0.32
CA ALA A 119 -18.72 -10.38 -0.49
C ALA A 119 -17.75 -11.00 -1.51
N ILE A 120 -17.43 -10.26 -2.57
CA ILE A 120 -16.46 -10.67 -3.61
C ILE A 120 -15.04 -10.60 -3.04
N ALA A 121 -14.72 -9.53 -2.30
CA ALA A 121 -13.41 -9.35 -1.67
C ALA A 121 -13.09 -10.45 -0.65
N ALA A 122 -14.09 -10.97 0.07
CA ALA A 122 -13.92 -12.05 1.04
C ALA A 122 -13.95 -13.47 0.42
N ALA A 123 -14.18 -13.59 -0.89
CA ALA A 123 -14.34 -14.89 -1.54
C ALA A 123 -13.02 -15.67 -1.63
N GLY A 124 -13.14 -17.00 -1.77
CA GLY A 124 -12.00 -17.89 -1.99
C GLY A 124 -10.99 -17.87 -0.84
N THR A 125 -9.72 -17.66 -1.16
CA THR A 125 -8.61 -17.70 -0.20
C THR A 125 -8.26 -16.33 0.39
N ALA A 126 -9.08 -15.30 0.16
CA ALA A 126 -8.79 -13.94 0.58
C ALA A 126 -8.90 -13.74 2.10
N GLY A 127 -9.72 -14.55 2.78
CA GLY A 127 -10.00 -14.41 4.22
C GLY A 127 -11.07 -13.35 4.50
N THR A 128 -11.40 -13.15 5.77
CA THR A 128 -12.47 -12.22 6.16
C THR A 128 -12.12 -10.77 5.84
N ASN A 129 -13.12 -9.93 5.53
CA ASN A 129 -12.90 -8.53 5.23
C ASN A 129 -12.12 -7.80 6.33
N THR A 130 -12.46 -8.08 7.59
CA THR A 130 -11.82 -7.50 8.77
C THR A 130 -10.33 -7.83 8.85
N ASN A 131 -9.92 -9.07 8.54
CA ASN A 131 -8.51 -9.45 8.57
C ASN A 131 -7.74 -8.85 7.39
N GLN A 132 -8.35 -8.80 6.21
CA GLN A 132 -7.77 -8.16 5.03
C GLN A 132 -7.48 -6.68 5.30
N ILE A 133 -8.46 -5.97 5.87
CA ILE A 133 -8.33 -4.57 6.29
C ILE A 133 -7.20 -4.43 7.32
N ALA A 134 -7.12 -5.31 8.32
CA ALA A 134 -6.07 -5.21 9.34
C ALA A 134 -4.65 -5.35 8.75
N ILE A 135 -4.43 -6.29 7.84
CA ILE A 135 -3.13 -6.43 7.15
C ILE A 135 -2.83 -5.18 6.30
N ALA A 136 -3.82 -4.67 5.56
CA ALA A 136 -3.66 -3.45 4.77
C ALA A 136 -3.30 -2.24 5.65
N ARG A 137 -3.93 -2.09 6.83
CA ARG A 137 -3.61 -1.05 7.82
C ARG A 137 -2.18 -1.15 8.34
N ILE A 138 -1.68 -2.35 8.62
CA ILE A 138 -0.29 -2.57 9.07
C ILE A 138 0.71 -2.12 8.00
N LEU A 139 0.46 -2.48 6.75
CA LEU A 139 1.30 -2.07 5.62
C LEU A 139 1.23 -0.56 5.36
N LYS A 140 0.03 0.06 5.47
CA LYS A 140 -0.13 1.53 5.39
C LYS A 140 0.65 2.24 6.48
N ALA A 141 0.57 1.75 7.72
CA ALA A 141 1.34 2.29 8.84
C ALA A 141 2.86 2.22 8.58
N TYR A 142 3.37 1.11 8.03
CA TYR A 142 4.78 1.00 7.65
C TYR A 142 5.18 1.96 6.51
N ALA A 143 4.31 2.12 5.51
CA ALA A 143 4.54 3.02 4.39
C ALA A 143 4.55 4.50 4.83
N PHE A 144 3.55 4.92 5.61
CA PHE A 144 3.46 6.29 6.13
C PHE A 144 4.59 6.60 7.11
N GLN A 145 4.96 5.67 8.00
CA GLN A 145 6.14 5.81 8.85
C GLN A 145 7.40 6.07 8.03
N SER A 146 7.57 5.34 6.92
CA SER A 146 8.74 5.47 6.05
C SER A 146 8.73 6.80 5.28
N LEU A 147 7.56 7.33 4.89
CA LEU A 147 7.45 8.65 4.27
C LEU A 147 7.76 9.77 5.27
N THR A 148 7.12 9.76 6.44
CA THR A 148 7.32 10.83 7.42
C THR A 148 8.74 10.84 7.98
N ASP A 149 9.42 9.69 8.06
CA ASP A 149 10.84 9.61 8.45
C ASP A 149 11.77 10.33 7.46
N VAL A 150 11.37 10.47 6.20
CA VAL A 150 12.16 11.13 5.15
C VAL A 150 11.75 12.59 4.99
N PHE A 151 10.45 12.89 5.00
CA PHE A 151 9.93 14.20 4.61
C PHE A 151 9.39 15.06 5.77
N GLY A 152 9.21 14.48 6.96
CA GLY A 152 8.52 15.15 8.06
C GLY A 152 7.01 15.14 7.84
N ASP A 153 6.42 16.32 7.73
CA ASP A 153 4.99 16.48 7.51
C ASP A 153 4.63 16.02 6.09
N ILE A 154 3.54 15.27 5.95
CA ILE A 154 3.11 14.67 4.68
C ILE A 154 1.57 14.58 4.63
N PRO A 155 0.96 14.46 3.43
CA PRO A 155 -0.42 14.03 3.32
C PRO A 155 -0.60 12.64 3.93
N TYR A 156 -1.37 12.57 4.99
CA TYR A 156 -1.62 11.33 5.73
C TYR A 156 -3.07 10.92 5.63
N GLU A 157 -3.34 9.63 5.78
CA GLU A 157 -4.68 9.09 5.93
C GLU A 157 -4.66 8.06 7.06
N SER A 158 -5.74 8.03 7.83
CA SER A 158 -5.97 7.04 8.86
C SER A 158 -7.24 6.26 8.57
N TYR A 159 -7.23 4.97 8.89
CA TYR A 159 -8.44 4.15 8.84
C TYR A 159 -9.39 4.47 10.01
N GLY A 160 -8.84 4.67 11.21
CA GLY A 160 -9.62 4.83 12.44
C GLY A 160 -9.83 6.27 12.90
N ASN A 161 -9.10 7.25 12.34
CA ASN A 161 -9.08 8.63 12.80
C ASN A 161 -9.51 9.61 11.70
N LYS A 162 -10.40 10.55 12.05
CA LYS A 162 -10.97 11.55 11.14
C LYS A 162 -10.44 12.95 11.41
N ASP A 163 -9.17 13.07 11.82
CA ASP A 163 -8.51 14.38 11.96
C ASP A 163 -8.63 15.17 10.65
N ALA A 164 -8.90 16.47 10.75
CA ALA A 164 -9.17 17.33 9.60
C ALA A 164 -7.95 17.54 8.69
N ASP A 165 -6.74 17.22 9.17
CA ASP A 165 -5.52 17.29 8.34
C ASP A 165 -5.22 15.96 7.63
N PHE A 166 -5.97 14.89 7.93
CA PHE A 166 -5.75 13.55 7.35
C PHE A 166 -6.50 13.41 6.03
N GLU A 167 -6.03 14.14 5.03
CA GLU A 167 -6.71 14.32 3.75
C GLU A 167 -6.19 13.45 2.60
N ALA A 168 -5.18 12.60 2.83
CA ALA A 168 -4.65 11.76 1.77
C ALA A 168 -5.61 10.65 1.33
N LEU A 169 -5.40 10.12 0.12
CA LEU A 169 -6.04 8.90 -0.41
C LEU A 169 -7.58 8.91 -0.49
N GLN A 170 -8.23 10.05 -0.25
CA GLN A 170 -9.69 10.18 -0.25
C GLN A 170 -10.30 9.83 -1.62
N GLN A 171 -9.56 10.03 -2.72
CA GLN A 171 -10.08 9.96 -4.10
C GLN A 171 -11.30 10.89 -4.29
N ASP A 172 -11.26 12.05 -3.65
CA ASP A 172 -12.26 13.11 -3.79
C ASP A 172 -11.84 14.02 -4.96
N PRO A 173 -12.65 14.14 -6.04
CA PRO A 173 -12.33 15.00 -7.18
C PRO A 173 -12.22 16.48 -6.79
N ASP A 174 -12.83 16.90 -5.68
CA ASP A 174 -12.81 18.28 -5.20
C ASP A 174 -11.59 18.56 -4.30
N ASN A 175 -10.85 17.53 -3.88
CA ASN A 175 -9.62 17.66 -3.09
C ASN A 175 -8.36 17.27 -3.89
N LEU A 176 -7.90 18.20 -4.73
CA LEU A 176 -6.70 18.00 -5.56
C LEU A 176 -5.37 18.28 -4.82
N THR A 177 -5.43 18.94 -3.66
CA THR A 177 -4.25 19.35 -2.87
C THR A 177 -4.45 18.97 -1.40
N PRO A 178 -4.29 17.68 -1.03
CA PRO A 178 -4.51 17.23 0.34
C PRO A 178 -3.55 17.94 1.30
N LYS A 179 -4.05 18.33 2.47
CA LYS A 179 -3.22 18.92 3.54
C LYS A 179 -2.11 17.98 4.00
N TYR A 180 -1.04 18.60 4.47
CA TYR A 180 0.07 17.93 5.11
C TYR A 180 -0.22 17.86 6.62
N ALA A 181 -0.30 16.64 7.14
CA ALA A 181 -0.44 16.42 8.56
C ALA A 181 0.94 16.49 9.24
N SER A 182 0.98 17.00 10.48
CA SER A 182 2.23 17.07 11.21
C SER A 182 2.78 15.68 11.55
N GLN A 183 4.11 15.53 11.51
CA GLN A 183 4.78 14.27 11.87
C GLN A 183 4.34 13.76 13.27
N GLU A 184 4.11 14.66 14.22
CA GLU A 184 3.61 14.31 15.55
C GLU A 184 2.24 13.62 15.50
N LYS A 185 1.27 14.20 14.78
CA LYS A 185 -0.07 13.61 14.61
C LYS A 185 0.02 12.25 13.93
N ILE A 186 0.84 12.16 12.88
CA ILE A 186 1.07 10.92 12.12
C ILE A 186 1.59 9.81 13.03
N TYR A 187 2.63 10.08 13.83
CA TYR A 187 3.23 9.08 14.72
C TYR A 187 2.26 8.58 15.80
N LYS A 188 1.48 9.49 16.40
CA LYS A 188 0.43 9.14 17.37
C LYS A 188 -0.61 8.23 16.73
N ASP A 189 -1.00 8.51 15.50
CA ASP A 189 -1.99 7.71 14.79
C ASP A 189 -1.45 6.34 14.35
N ILE A 190 -0.23 6.28 13.80
CA ILE A 190 0.44 5.02 13.42
C ILE A 190 0.51 4.04 14.61
N LEU A 191 0.79 4.54 15.81
CA LEU A 191 0.81 3.73 17.02
C LEU A 191 -0.55 3.10 17.36
N ASN A 192 -1.64 3.85 17.13
CA ASN A 192 -3.02 3.38 17.33
C ASN A 192 -3.45 2.41 16.23
N GLU A 193 -3.16 2.72 14.97
CA GLU A 193 -3.45 1.88 13.81
C GLU A 193 -2.78 0.50 13.94
N LEU A 194 -1.51 0.46 14.31
CA LEU A 194 -0.77 -0.79 14.53
C LEU A 194 -1.35 -1.60 15.69
N GLN A 195 -1.72 -0.95 16.81
CA GLN A 195 -2.33 -1.64 17.95
C GLN A 195 -3.67 -2.26 17.57
N GLN A 196 -4.57 -1.49 16.96
CA GLN A 196 -5.91 -1.96 16.61
C GLN A 196 -5.89 -3.05 15.54
N ALA A 197 -5.00 -2.93 14.54
CA ALA A 197 -4.84 -3.96 13.52
C ALA A 197 -4.25 -5.25 14.11
N ALA A 198 -3.25 -5.16 15.00
CA ALA A 198 -2.72 -6.32 15.71
C ALA A 198 -3.81 -7.02 16.54
N ASP A 199 -4.59 -6.25 17.31
CA ASP A 199 -5.67 -6.76 18.15
C ASP A 199 -6.77 -7.44 17.33
N THR A 200 -7.04 -6.92 16.12
CA THR A 200 -7.99 -7.52 15.19
C THR A 200 -7.53 -8.90 14.73
N LEU A 201 -6.27 -9.02 14.29
CA LEU A 201 -5.72 -10.29 13.82
C LEU A 201 -5.52 -11.30 14.96
N ALA A 202 -5.19 -10.82 16.17
CA ALA A 202 -5.02 -11.65 17.36
C ALA A 202 -6.32 -12.36 17.81
N LYS A 203 -7.50 -11.85 17.43
CA LYS A 203 -8.78 -12.54 17.65
C LYS A 203 -8.96 -13.78 16.77
N HIS A 204 -8.19 -13.88 15.68
CA HIS A 204 -8.25 -14.97 14.70
C HIS A 204 -6.84 -15.50 14.36
N PRO A 205 -6.09 -16.00 15.35
CA PRO A 205 -4.65 -16.27 15.20
C PRO A 205 -4.32 -17.45 14.27
N THR A 206 -5.27 -18.38 14.08
CA THR A 206 -5.16 -19.55 13.21
C THR A 206 -5.73 -19.32 11.81
N ALA A 207 -6.37 -18.17 11.57
CA ALA A 207 -6.94 -17.86 10.26
C ALA A 207 -5.83 -17.51 9.26
N THR A 208 -6.09 -17.85 8.00
CA THR A 208 -5.24 -17.51 6.86
C THR A 208 -5.93 -16.44 6.03
N THR A 209 -5.25 -15.33 5.76
CA THR A 209 -5.76 -14.20 4.98
C THR A 209 -4.87 -13.98 3.77
N PHE A 210 -5.41 -13.83 2.56
CA PHE A 210 -4.68 -13.77 1.27
C PHE A 210 -3.87 -15.01 0.85
N GLY A 211 -3.55 -15.92 1.77
CA GLY A 211 -2.84 -17.16 1.47
C GLY A 211 -1.48 -16.92 0.80
N THR A 212 -1.20 -17.62 -0.30
CA THR A 212 0.09 -17.52 -1.01
C THR A 212 0.35 -16.17 -1.67
N ALA A 213 -0.69 -15.36 -1.84
CA ALA A 213 -0.60 -14.00 -2.36
C ALA A 213 0.08 -13.04 -1.37
N ASP A 214 -0.01 -13.31 -0.06
CA ASP A 214 0.88 -12.68 0.90
C ASP A 214 2.29 -13.29 0.73
N ILE A 215 3.24 -12.47 0.29
CA ILE A 215 4.61 -12.90 0.05
C ILE A 215 5.41 -12.97 1.35
N ILE A 216 5.05 -12.16 2.34
CA ILE A 216 5.77 -11.95 3.60
C ILE A 216 5.49 -13.09 4.58
N TYR A 217 4.22 -13.37 4.89
CA TYR A 217 3.81 -14.35 5.90
C TYR A 217 2.87 -15.45 5.41
N LYS A 218 2.62 -15.51 4.09
CA LYS A 218 1.76 -16.54 3.49
C LYS A 218 0.36 -16.59 4.11
N GLY A 219 -0.10 -15.44 4.60
CA GLY A 219 -1.41 -15.19 5.16
C GLY A 219 -1.54 -15.49 6.66
N SER A 220 -0.44 -15.76 7.36
CA SER A 220 -0.47 -16.03 8.80
C SER A 220 -0.88 -14.79 9.61
N ASN A 221 -2.12 -14.77 10.11
CA ASN A 221 -2.62 -13.68 10.95
C ASN A 221 -1.79 -13.48 12.23
N SER A 222 -1.36 -14.57 12.86
CA SER A 222 -0.52 -14.51 14.06
C SER A 222 0.84 -13.86 13.78
N SER A 223 1.45 -14.16 12.62
CA SER A 223 2.71 -13.52 12.21
C SER A 223 2.53 -12.04 11.91
N TRP A 224 1.44 -11.65 11.24
CA TRP A 224 1.09 -10.25 11.02
C TRP A 224 0.82 -9.47 12.31
N ALA A 225 0.11 -10.07 13.28
CA ALA A 225 -0.11 -9.46 14.59
C ALA A 225 1.22 -9.23 15.33
N LYS A 226 2.13 -10.23 15.29
CA LYS A 226 3.48 -10.14 15.88
C LYS A 226 4.32 -9.06 15.20
N PHE A 227 4.21 -8.93 13.87
CA PHE A 227 4.87 -7.86 13.12
C PHE A 227 4.33 -6.49 13.48
N ALA A 228 3.01 -6.33 13.56
CA ALA A 228 2.38 -5.07 13.95
C ALA A 228 2.82 -4.60 15.34
N ASN A 229 2.86 -5.50 16.33
CA ASN A 229 3.38 -5.20 17.66
C ASN A 229 4.88 -4.86 17.65
N SER A 230 5.67 -5.56 16.84
CA SER A 230 7.13 -5.30 16.73
C SER A 230 7.44 -3.98 16.03
N LEU A 231 6.67 -3.65 14.99
CA LEU A 231 6.74 -2.35 14.33
C LEU A 231 6.28 -1.24 15.29
N ARG A 232 5.19 -1.45 16.02
CA ARG A 232 4.72 -0.53 17.06
C ARG A 232 5.78 -0.29 18.13
N LEU A 233 6.49 -1.33 18.58
CA LEU A 233 7.61 -1.20 19.50
C LEU A 233 8.71 -0.29 18.93
N ARG A 234 9.07 -0.47 17.65
CA ARG A 234 10.05 0.38 16.94
C ARG A 234 9.58 1.84 16.86
N VAL A 235 8.33 2.06 16.45
CA VAL A 235 7.71 3.40 16.33
C VAL A 235 7.64 4.08 17.70
N ALA A 236 7.22 3.37 18.74
CA ALA A 236 7.16 3.90 20.10
C ALA A 236 8.55 4.29 20.62
N ASN A 237 9.57 3.47 20.34
CA ASN A 237 10.95 3.80 20.70
C ASN A 237 11.47 5.03 19.95
N ARG A 238 11.07 5.24 18.68
CA ARG A 238 11.43 6.44 17.91
C ARG A 238 10.94 7.71 18.59
N ILE A 239 9.69 7.73 19.05
CA ILE A 239 9.08 8.94 19.65
C ILE A 239 9.47 9.16 21.11
N LYS A 240 10.17 8.22 21.75
CA LYS A 240 10.47 8.25 23.19
C LYS A 240 11.15 9.54 23.65
N GLY A 241 12.00 10.14 22.81
CA GLY A 241 12.67 11.41 23.11
C GLY A 241 11.77 12.65 23.05
N LYS A 242 10.57 12.54 22.45
CA LYS A 242 9.59 13.63 22.31
C LYS A 242 8.34 13.42 23.16
N ASP A 243 7.89 12.18 23.29
CA ASP A 243 6.72 11.80 24.09
C ASP A 243 7.00 10.49 24.83
N ALA A 244 7.72 10.59 25.95
CA ALA A 244 8.14 9.42 26.73
C ALA A 244 6.96 8.67 27.38
N ALA A 245 5.89 9.38 27.75
CA ALA A 245 4.72 8.78 28.39
C ALA A 245 3.94 7.90 27.40
N LEU A 246 3.66 8.42 26.21
CA LEU A 246 3.02 7.65 25.15
C LEU A 246 3.91 6.49 24.71
N ALA A 247 5.20 6.74 24.48
CA ALA A 247 6.16 5.70 24.12
C ALA A 247 6.15 4.55 25.12
N THR A 248 6.27 4.84 26.43
CA THR A 248 6.30 3.83 27.48
C THR A 248 5.03 2.99 27.50
N THR A 249 3.88 3.61 27.30
CA THR A 249 2.58 2.93 27.22
C THR A 249 2.53 1.96 26.04
N HIS A 250 2.90 2.40 24.83
CA HIS A 250 2.87 1.53 23.65
C HIS A 250 3.96 0.44 23.68
N ILE A 251 5.15 0.72 24.25
CA ILE A 251 6.23 -0.25 24.42
C ILE A 251 5.76 -1.39 25.33
N ALA A 252 5.25 -1.08 26.52
CA ALA A 252 4.83 -2.09 27.49
C ALA A 252 3.68 -2.97 26.95
N ASP A 253 2.67 -2.35 26.32
CA ASP A 253 1.54 -3.08 25.74
C ASP A 253 1.96 -3.95 24.55
N ALA A 254 2.82 -3.45 23.65
CA ALA A 254 3.32 -4.22 22.51
C ALA A 254 4.10 -5.46 22.95
N ILE A 255 5.00 -5.32 23.94
CA ILE A 255 5.75 -6.45 24.50
C ILE A 255 4.80 -7.48 25.12
N LYS A 256 3.82 -7.03 25.92
CA LYS A 256 2.82 -7.90 26.54
C LYS A 256 1.99 -8.68 25.51
N LYS A 257 1.65 -8.05 24.38
CA LYS A 257 0.86 -8.67 23.29
C LYS A 257 1.68 -9.54 22.33
N GLY A 258 3.00 -9.60 22.52
CA GLY A 258 3.90 -10.45 21.74
C GLY A 258 4.54 -9.71 20.57
N VAL A 259 5.86 -9.62 20.61
CA VAL A 259 6.76 -9.09 19.57
C VAL A 259 7.63 -10.20 19.01
N PHE A 260 8.46 -9.90 18.01
CA PHE A 260 9.45 -10.82 17.46
C PHE A 260 10.41 -11.33 18.54
N THR A 261 10.66 -12.62 18.50
CA THR A 261 11.46 -13.37 19.47
C THR A 261 12.58 -14.17 18.82
N SER A 262 12.52 -14.35 17.50
CA SER A 262 13.53 -15.05 16.71
C SER A 262 13.54 -14.58 15.26
N ASN A 263 14.57 -14.97 14.50
CA ASN A 263 14.66 -14.67 13.07
C ASN A 263 13.54 -15.30 12.22
N ASN A 264 12.87 -16.34 12.72
CA ASN A 264 11.72 -16.93 12.04
C ASN A 264 10.51 -16.00 12.01
N ASP A 265 10.48 -14.98 12.87
CA ASP A 265 9.42 -13.99 12.92
C ASP A 265 9.65 -12.83 11.92
N ASN A 266 10.78 -12.78 11.22
CA ASN A 266 11.15 -11.63 10.39
C ASN A 266 10.14 -11.38 9.24
N ALA A 267 9.74 -10.11 9.07
CA ALA A 267 8.97 -9.65 7.92
C ALA A 267 9.87 -9.57 6.68
N VAL A 268 9.89 -10.62 5.85
CA VAL A 268 10.74 -10.70 4.66
C VAL A 268 9.90 -10.88 3.40
N PHE A 269 9.89 -9.86 2.53
CA PHE A 269 9.44 -10.03 1.16
C PHE A 269 10.49 -10.80 0.36
N LYS A 270 10.16 -12.02 -0.06
CA LYS A 270 11.07 -12.88 -0.83
C LYS A 270 10.98 -12.56 -2.32
N TYR A 271 12.03 -11.95 -2.83
CA TYR A 271 12.22 -11.68 -4.26
C TYR A 271 12.52 -12.95 -5.07
N SER A 272 12.27 -12.90 -6.38
CA SER A 272 12.69 -13.96 -7.30
C SER A 272 14.21 -13.97 -7.46
N LYS A 273 14.76 -15.12 -7.84
CA LYS A 273 16.15 -15.23 -8.30
C LYS A 273 16.33 -14.80 -9.77
N THR A 274 15.23 -14.58 -10.48
CA THR A 274 15.20 -14.28 -11.92
C THR A 274 14.59 -12.93 -12.23
N SER A 275 15.05 -12.34 -13.33
CA SER A 275 14.49 -11.12 -13.91
C SER A 275 12.99 -11.29 -14.23
N PRO A 276 12.17 -10.23 -14.08
CA PRO A 276 12.49 -8.87 -13.62
C PRO A 276 12.20 -8.64 -12.12
N ASN A 277 12.19 -9.70 -11.31
CA ASN A 277 11.67 -9.68 -9.93
C ASN A 277 12.75 -9.92 -8.88
N GLU A 278 14.01 -9.63 -9.18
CA GLU A 278 15.12 -9.71 -8.22
C GLU A 278 15.09 -8.56 -7.22
N ALA A 279 15.74 -8.77 -6.07
CA ALA A 279 15.91 -7.73 -5.06
C ALA A 279 16.70 -6.54 -5.64
N PRO A 280 16.32 -5.28 -5.34
CA PRO A 280 16.96 -4.11 -5.94
C PRO A 280 18.47 -4.04 -5.72
N LEU A 281 18.94 -4.37 -4.50
CA LEU A 281 20.37 -4.37 -4.20
C LEU A 281 21.14 -5.42 -5.02
N PHE A 282 20.58 -6.64 -5.14
CA PHE A 282 21.18 -7.69 -5.97
C PHE A 282 21.24 -7.27 -7.44
N ARG A 283 20.19 -6.62 -7.95
CA ARG A 283 20.19 -6.08 -9.32
C ARG A 283 21.30 -5.06 -9.51
N ALA A 284 21.48 -4.14 -8.57
CA ALA A 284 22.52 -3.12 -8.66
C ALA A 284 23.93 -3.74 -8.62
N THR A 285 24.22 -4.61 -7.65
CA THR A 285 25.58 -5.10 -7.40
C THR A 285 25.98 -6.31 -8.25
N VAL A 286 25.03 -7.18 -8.63
CA VAL A 286 25.32 -8.41 -9.36
C VAL A 286 24.91 -8.29 -10.82
N THR A 287 23.64 -8.00 -11.13
CA THR A 287 23.16 -7.97 -12.52
C THR A 287 23.72 -6.78 -13.30
N ALA A 288 23.68 -5.58 -12.72
CA ALA A 288 24.23 -4.37 -13.32
C ALA A 288 25.74 -4.20 -13.06
N ASN A 289 26.34 -5.06 -12.22
CA ASN A 289 27.77 -5.09 -11.91
C ASN A 289 28.36 -3.72 -11.55
N ARG A 290 27.65 -2.99 -10.68
CA ARG A 290 28.04 -1.66 -10.23
C ARG A 290 29.28 -1.74 -9.33
N LYS A 291 30.31 -0.96 -9.66
CA LYS A 291 31.62 -0.91 -8.97
C LYS A 291 31.92 0.43 -8.31
N ASP A 292 30.93 1.30 -8.28
CA ASP A 292 30.99 2.67 -7.78
C ASP A 292 30.74 2.78 -6.27
N PHE A 293 30.71 1.65 -5.55
CA PHE A 293 30.59 1.59 -4.09
C PHE A 293 31.73 0.78 -3.47
N CYS A 294 32.25 1.27 -2.34
CA CYS A 294 33.20 0.57 -1.49
C CYS A 294 32.67 0.50 -0.05
N ASN A 295 33.02 -0.57 0.66
CA ASN A 295 32.79 -0.71 2.09
C ASN A 295 34.08 -0.26 2.82
N PHE A 296 33.92 0.28 4.03
CA PHE A 296 35.06 0.57 4.91
C PHE A 296 35.69 -0.73 5.45
#